data_AF-A0A8J8A8D0-F1
#
_entry.id   AF-A0A8J8A8D0-F1
#
_cell.length_a   1.000
_cell.length_b   1.000
_cell.length_c   1.000
_cell.angle_alpha   90.00
_cell.angle_beta   90.00
_cell.angle_gamma   90.00
#
_symmetry.space_group_name_H-M   'P 1'
#
loop_
_entity.id
_entity.type
_entity.pdbx_description
1 polymer ?
#
loop_
_entity_poly.entity_id
_entity_poly.type
_entity_poly.pdbx_seq_one_letter_code
_entity_poly.pdbx_strand_id
1 'polypeptide(L)'
;MGWKKYWLMVLLVFVITQPGSITFANWDAPYGFYKDLSVWLSSAAGGLLLVLAYGLYEWGRKKLGSANLLLSAVVLVLTVVVGYSAELAIGGEMGYGSGNIVLFVIGGFLGFILSVMLLLISLPYVPTGDFYYPYDRPLVIAWLVLIAVAALIGASYAMERRKEKLTEPEGQDPSGSSSEPGEP
;
A
#
# COMPACT_ATOMS: atom_id res chain seq x y z
N MET A 1 -12.77 -1.76 -12.25
CA MET A 1 -12.11 -1.19 -11.07
C MET A 1 -11.57 0.16 -11.50
N GLY A 2 -11.95 1.26 -10.85
CA GLY A 2 -11.37 2.56 -11.22
C GLY A 2 -9.86 2.58 -10.99
N TRP A 3 -9.10 3.20 -11.90
CA TRP A 3 -7.64 3.36 -11.77
C TRP A 3 -7.26 3.98 -10.42
N LYS A 4 -8.05 4.95 -9.93
CA LYS A 4 -7.85 5.58 -8.63
C LYS A 4 -7.87 4.60 -7.46
N LYS A 5 -8.82 3.66 -7.46
CA LYS A 5 -8.89 2.62 -6.41
C LYS A 5 -7.65 1.73 -6.46
N TYR A 6 -7.17 1.39 -7.66
CA TYR A 6 -5.97 0.58 -7.83
C TYR A 6 -4.71 1.30 -7.32
N TRP A 7 -4.52 2.56 -7.73
CA TRP A 7 -3.39 3.38 -7.28
C TRP A 7 -3.44 3.72 -5.79
N LEU A 8 -4.65 3.84 -5.22
CA LEU A 8 -4.80 3.94 -3.78
C LEU A 8 -4.28 2.68 -3.08
N MET A 9 -4.55 1.48 -3.60
CA MET A 9 -3.99 0.24 -3.03
C MET A 9 -2.46 0.22 -3.14
N VAL A 10 -1.89 0.64 -4.27
CA VAL A 10 -0.44 0.74 -4.46
C VAL A 10 0.19 1.67 -3.41
N LEU A 11 -0.37 2.87 -3.22
CA LEU A 11 0.14 3.83 -2.24
C LEU A 11 -0.04 3.34 -0.80
N LEU A 12 -1.19 2.73 -0.50
CA LEU A 12 -1.48 2.21 0.83
C LEU A 12 -0.48 1.15 1.24
N VAL A 13 0.05 0.32 0.32
CA VAL A 13 1.12 -0.63 0.65
C VAL A 13 2.29 0.09 1.31
N PHE A 14 2.82 1.15 0.70
CA PHE A 14 3.93 1.90 1.29
C PHE A 14 3.56 2.57 2.62
N VAL A 15 2.35 3.13 2.71
CA VAL A 15 1.89 3.83 3.91
C VAL A 15 1.74 2.87 5.09
N ILE A 16 1.14 1.69 4.89
CA ILE A 16 0.89 0.74 5.97
C ILE A 16 2.13 -0.06 6.35
N THR A 17 3.09 -0.23 5.43
CA THR A 17 4.31 -0.96 5.75
C THR A 17 5.35 -0.11 6.47
N GLN A 18 5.33 1.21 6.31
CA GLN A 18 6.44 2.01 6.83
C GLN A 18 6.58 1.92 8.37
N PRO A 19 5.54 2.14 9.19
CA PRO A 19 5.72 2.14 10.64
C PRO A 19 6.11 0.75 11.17
N GLY A 20 5.45 -0.30 10.71
CA GLY A 20 5.77 -1.65 11.14
C GLY A 20 7.19 -2.08 10.74
N SER A 21 7.61 -1.78 9.51
CA SER A 21 8.96 -2.05 9.01
C SER A 21 10.05 -1.43 9.87
N ILE A 22 9.89 -0.16 10.24
CA ILE A 22 10.88 0.56 11.06
C ILE A 22 10.95 -0.01 12.47
N THR A 23 9.81 -0.47 13.02
CA THR A 23 9.74 -1.09 14.34
C THR A 23 10.65 -2.30 14.43
N PHE A 24 10.54 -3.23 13.48
CA PHE A 24 11.33 -4.46 13.55
C PHE A 24 12.73 -4.30 12.98
N ALA A 25 12.96 -3.32 12.09
CA ALA A 25 14.30 -2.98 11.62
C ALA A 25 15.22 -2.55 12.79
N ASN A 26 14.64 -1.87 13.78
CA ASN A 26 15.35 -1.33 14.94
C ASN A 26 15.01 -2.04 16.26
N TRP A 27 14.44 -3.25 16.22
CA TRP A 27 14.00 -3.97 17.43
C TRP A 27 15.16 -4.26 18.40
N ASP A 28 16.33 -4.55 17.86
CA ASP A 28 17.52 -4.93 18.60
C ASP A 28 18.54 -3.79 18.75
N ALA A 29 18.74 -2.97 17.72
CA ALA A 29 19.59 -1.77 17.75
C ALA A 29 19.29 -0.82 16.57
N PRO A 30 19.71 0.46 16.62
CA PRO A 30 19.72 1.34 15.46
C PRO A 30 20.87 1.00 14.51
N TYR A 31 20.54 0.67 13.26
CA TYR A 31 21.53 0.31 12.24
C TYR A 31 21.68 1.33 11.12
N GLY A 32 20.98 2.47 11.23
CA GLY A 32 21.09 3.56 10.27
C GLY A 32 20.09 3.48 9.11
N PHE A 33 20.04 4.59 8.39
CA PHE A 33 19.08 4.86 7.32
C PHE A 33 18.96 3.75 6.27
N TYR A 34 20.07 3.14 5.85
CA TYR A 34 20.04 2.13 4.79
C TYR A 34 19.35 0.83 5.22
N LYS A 35 19.47 0.42 6.49
CA LYS A 35 18.72 -0.73 6.99
C LYS A 35 17.23 -0.42 6.99
N ASP A 36 16.85 0.74 7.50
CA ASP A 36 15.46 1.17 7.61
C ASP A 36 14.79 1.33 6.24
N LEU A 37 15.50 1.91 5.28
CA LEU A 37 15.08 1.99 3.89
C LEU A 37 14.94 0.60 3.25
N SER A 38 15.96 -0.26 3.44
CA SER A 38 15.97 -1.64 2.90
C SER A 38 14.75 -2.43 3.39
N VAL A 39 14.53 -2.44 4.70
CA VAL A 39 13.45 -3.19 5.35
C VAL A 39 12.07 -2.68 4.93
N TRP A 40 11.89 -1.36 4.86
CA TRP A 40 10.63 -0.78 4.40
C TRP A 40 10.33 -1.14 2.95
N LEU A 41 11.31 -0.98 2.04
CA LEU A 41 11.11 -1.28 0.62
C LEU A 41 10.96 -2.79 0.37
N SER A 42 11.65 -3.65 1.12
CA SER A 42 11.44 -5.10 1.09
C SER A 42 9.98 -5.44 1.45
N SER A 43 9.50 -4.92 2.57
CA SER A 43 8.13 -5.14 3.05
C SER A 43 7.09 -4.58 2.07
N ALA A 44 7.35 -3.39 1.50
CA ALA A 44 6.50 -2.81 0.48
C ALA A 44 6.49 -3.67 -0.80
N ALA A 45 7.62 -4.23 -1.25
CA ALA A 45 7.66 -5.11 -2.40
C ALA A 45 6.77 -6.35 -2.23
N GLY A 46 6.77 -6.96 -1.03
CA GLY A 46 5.85 -8.06 -0.69
C GLY A 46 4.38 -7.66 -0.85
N GLY A 47 3.98 -6.51 -0.32
CA GLY A 47 2.62 -5.97 -0.49
C GLY A 47 2.28 -5.62 -1.94
N LEU A 48 3.22 -5.03 -2.68
CA LEU A 48 3.05 -4.65 -4.08
C LEU A 48 2.87 -5.87 -4.99
N LEU A 49 3.50 -7.00 -4.69
CA LEU A 49 3.27 -8.25 -5.41
C LEU A 49 1.82 -8.71 -5.29
N LEU A 50 1.22 -8.60 -4.09
CA LEU A 50 -0.20 -8.91 -3.89
C LEU A 50 -1.10 -7.95 -4.66
N VAL A 51 -0.79 -6.65 -4.65
CA VAL A 51 -1.54 -5.65 -5.41
C VAL A 51 -1.40 -5.87 -6.93
N LEU A 52 -0.23 -6.26 -7.41
CA LEU A 52 0.01 -6.57 -8.83
C LEU A 52 -0.74 -7.84 -9.24
N ALA A 53 -0.72 -8.89 -8.43
CA ALA A 53 -1.52 -10.10 -8.67
C ALA A 53 -3.02 -9.80 -8.74
N TYR A 54 -3.52 -8.97 -7.82
CA TYR A 54 -4.91 -8.50 -7.87
C TYR A 54 -5.19 -7.62 -9.11
N GLY A 55 -4.24 -6.77 -9.51
CA GLY A 55 -4.30 -5.98 -10.73
C GLY A 55 -4.43 -6.86 -11.98
N LEU A 56 -3.62 -7.91 -12.09
CA LEU A 56 -3.66 -8.87 -13.21
C LEU A 56 -5.01 -9.56 -13.30
N TYR A 57 -5.58 -9.96 -12.16
CA TYR A 57 -6.94 -10.50 -12.09
C TYR A 57 -7.99 -9.51 -12.61
N GLU A 58 -7.93 -8.23 -12.22
CA GLU A 58 -8.85 -7.20 -12.70
C GLU A 58 -8.64 -6.85 -14.18
N TRP A 59 -7.40 -6.89 -14.69
CA TRP A 59 -7.12 -6.70 -16.12
C TRP A 59 -7.73 -7.81 -16.98
N GLY A 60 -7.65 -9.07 -16.56
CA GLY A 60 -8.34 -10.18 -17.24
C GLY A 60 -9.85 -9.98 -17.34
N ARG A 61 -10.44 -9.23 -16.41
CA ARG A 61 -11.86 -8.84 -16.41
C ARG A 61 -12.14 -7.54 -17.17
N LYS A 62 -11.17 -6.99 -17.91
CA LYS A 62 -11.22 -5.70 -18.62
C LYS A 62 -11.58 -4.52 -17.70
N LYS A 63 -11.31 -4.68 -16.40
CA LYS A 63 -11.66 -3.71 -15.36
C LYS A 63 -10.52 -2.76 -15.03
N LEU A 64 -9.30 -3.02 -15.52
CA LEU A 64 -8.10 -2.21 -15.33
C LEU A 64 -7.34 -2.14 -16.65
N GLY A 65 -6.84 -0.96 -17.03
CA GLY A 65 -6.04 -0.80 -18.26
C GLY A 65 -4.61 -1.32 -18.10
N SER A 66 -4.03 -1.87 -19.18
CA SER A 66 -2.66 -2.42 -19.20
C SER A 66 -1.58 -1.41 -18.79
N ALA A 67 -1.78 -0.12 -19.08
CA ALA A 67 -0.86 0.94 -18.65
C ALA A 67 -0.70 1.00 -17.12
N ASN A 68 -1.77 0.76 -16.34
CA ASN A 68 -1.69 0.74 -14.88
C ASN A 68 -0.88 -0.45 -14.38
N LEU A 69 -1.02 -1.61 -15.02
CA LEU A 69 -0.22 -2.79 -14.70
C LEU A 69 1.25 -2.54 -14.98
N LEU A 70 1.57 -2.04 -16.18
CA LEU A 70 2.95 -1.74 -16.55
C LEU A 70 3.58 -0.75 -15.57
N LEU A 71 2.89 0.34 -15.25
CA LEU A 71 3.43 1.35 -14.33
C LEU A 71 3.57 0.80 -12.91
N SER A 72 2.64 -0.02 -12.42
CA SER A 72 2.77 -0.68 -11.12
C SER A 72 3.91 -1.72 -11.06
N ALA A 73 4.16 -2.43 -12.17
CA ALA A 73 5.30 -3.33 -12.28
C ALA A 73 6.62 -2.55 -12.26
N VAL A 74 6.70 -1.39 -12.92
CA VAL A 74 7.85 -0.48 -12.84
C VAL A 74 8.07 -0.01 -11.39
N VAL A 75 7.00 0.40 -10.69
CA VAL A 75 7.09 0.79 -9.27
C VAL A 75 7.62 -0.36 -8.40
N LEU A 76 7.12 -1.58 -8.61
CA LEU A 76 7.62 -2.77 -7.92
C LEU A 76 9.11 -3.01 -8.19
N VAL A 77 9.54 -2.97 -9.45
CA VAL A 77 10.95 -3.17 -9.82
C VAL A 77 11.84 -2.10 -9.18
N LEU A 78 11.45 -0.83 -9.25
CA LEU A 78 12.20 0.25 -8.61
C LEU A 78 12.28 0.08 -7.09
N THR A 79 11.18 -0.35 -6.46
CA THR A 79 11.13 -0.64 -5.02
C THR A 79 12.15 -1.72 -4.65
N VAL A 80 12.17 -2.82 -5.40
CA VAL A 80 13.12 -3.93 -5.18
C VAL A 80 14.55 -3.49 -5.43
N VAL A 81 14.83 -2.78 -6.53
CA VAL A 81 16.19 -2.35 -6.90
C VAL A 81 16.75 -1.38 -5.86
N VAL A 82 15.98 -0.36 -5.46
CA VAL A 82 16.43 0.63 -4.47
C VAL A 82 16.59 -0.02 -3.09
N GLY A 83 15.62 -0.83 -2.67
CA GLY A 83 15.67 -1.54 -1.38
C GLY A 83 16.87 -2.49 -1.29
N TYR A 84 17.07 -3.32 -2.32
CA TYR A 84 18.20 -4.24 -2.37
C TYR A 84 19.55 -3.50 -2.50
N SER A 85 19.59 -2.34 -3.16
CA SER A 85 20.82 -1.52 -3.18
C SER A 85 21.15 -0.98 -1.79
N ALA A 86 20.14 -0.60 -1.00
CA ALA A 86 20.33 -0.20 0.40
C ALA A 86 20.80 -1.38 1.28
N GLU A 87 20.25 -2.57 1.05
CA GLU A 87 20.70 -3.82 1.69
C GLU A 87 22.19 -4.12 1.41
N LEU A 88 22.64 -3.96 0.16
CA LEU A 88 24.03 -4.17 -0.20
C LEU A 88 24.97 -3.14 0.45
N ALA A 89 24.49 -1.91 0.66
CA ALA A 89 25.27 -0.84 1.29
C ALA A 89 25.58 -1.10 2.77
N ILE A 90 24.80 -1.95 3.46
CA ILE A 90 25.02 -2.34 4.86
C ILE A 90 25.82 -3.65 5.02
N GLY A 91 26.37 -4.20 3.92
CA GLY A 91 27.25 -5.36 3.96
C GLY A 91 26.54 -6.71 4.19
N GLY A 92 25.21 -6.78 4.01
CA GLY A 92 24.43 -8.02 4.09
C GLY A 92 24.28 -8.64 5.50
N GLU A 93 25.28 -8.55 6.38
CA GLU A 93 25.22 -9.18 7.71
C GLU A 93 24.15 -8.58 8.63
N MET A 94 23.76 -7.32 8.39
CA MET A 94 22.73 -6.60 9.16
C MET A 94 21.37 -6.53 8.45
N GLY A 95 21.24 -7.25 7.33
CA GLY A 95 20.14 -7.13 6.38
C GLY A 95 19.02 -8.18 6.52
N TYR A 96 17.84 -7.84 6.01
CA TYR A 96 16.66 -8.71 5.98
C TYR A 96 16.60 -9.47 4.64
N GLY A 97 17.32 -10.60 4.54
CA GLY A 97 17.34 -11.47 3.34
C GLY A 97 18.67 -11.50 2.58
N SER A 98 19.78 -11.47 3.32
CA SER A 98 21.15 -11.13 2.91
C SER A 98 21.89 -12.01 1.90
N GLY A 99 21.22 -12.98 1.27
CA GLY A 99 21.88 -13.88 0.32
C GLY A 99 21.83 -13.41 -1.13
N ASN A 100 20.71 -12.85 -1.57
CA ASN A 100 20.49 -12.37 -2.95
C ASN A 100 19.15 -11.63 -3.10
N ILE A 101 18.93 -11.01 -4.25
CA ILE A 101 17.70 -10.27 -4.59
C ILE A 101 16.42 -11.11 -4.52
N VAL A 102 16.49 -12.43 -4.75
CA VAL A 102 15.32 -13.31 -4.66
C VAL A 102 14.91 -13.50 -3.21
N LEU A 103 15.88 -13.75 -2.33
CA LEU A 103 15.66 -13.83 -0.88
C LEU A 103 15.18 -12.50 -0.30
N PHE A 104 15.66 -11.37 -0.82
CA PHE A 104 15.14 -10.05 -0.48
C PHE A 104 13.63 -9.93 -0.77
N VAL A 105 13.18 -10.41 -1.94
CA VAL A 105 11.77 -10.38 -2.33
C VAL A 105 10.93 -11.37 -1.50
N ILE A 106 11.44 -12.58 -1.27
CA ILE A 106 10.77 -13.60 -0.42
C ILE A 106 10.65 -13.09 1.02
N GLY A 107 11.74 -12.56 1.57
CA GLY A 107 11.77 -11.89 2.87
C GLY A 107 10.78 -10.74 2.93
N GLY A 108 10.61 -10.00 1.84
CA GLY A 108 9.62 -8.94 1.71
C GLY A 108 8.17 -9.37 2.00
N PHE A 109 7.78 -10.61 1.69
CA PHE A 109 6.45 -11.10 2.09
C PHE A 109 6.32 -11.29 3.59
N LEU A 110 7.35 -11.83 4.25
CA LEU A 110 7.39 -11.96 5.70
C LEU A 110 7.43 -10.59 6.38
N GLY A 111 8.27 -9.68 5.85
CA GLY A 111 8.36 -8.29 6.28
C GLY A 111 7.04 -7.54 6.13
N PHE A 112 6.30 -7.77 5.03
CA PHE A 112 4.96 -7.22 4.84
C PHE A 112 4.00 -7.68 5.96
N ILE A 113 3.93 -8.98 6.22
CA ILE A 113 3.05 -9.54 7.26
C ILE A 113 3.42 -8.96 8.63
N LEU A 114 4.71 -9.03 8.98
CA LEU A 114 5.22 -8.54 10.26
C LEU A 114 4.95 -7.04 10.42
N SER A 115 5.17 -6.26 9.35
CA SER A 115 4.89 -4.84 9.36
C SER A 115 3.42 -4.54 9.58
N VAL A 116 2.51 -5.26 8.93
CA VAL A 116 1.06 -5.05 9.11
C VAL A 116 0.65 -5.43 10.54
N MET A 117 1.22 -6.50 11.11
CA MET A 117 0.98 -6.87 12.51
C MET A 117 1.45 -5.78 13.49
N LEU A 118 2.59 -5.16 13.22
CA LEU A 118 3.17 -4.12 14.08
C LEU A 118 2.61 -2.72 13.82
N LEU A 119 1.82 -2.52 12.76
CA LEU A 119 1.27 -1.21 12.39
C LEU A 119 0.51 -0.55 13.54
N LEU A 120 -0.40 -1.29 14.19
CA LEU A 120 -1.24 -0.73 15.26
C LEU A 120 -0.42 -0.36 16.50
N ILE A 121 0.65 -1.11 16.77
CA ILE A 121 1.53 -0.87 17.91
C ILE A 121 2.48 0.30 17.63
N SER A 122 2.90 0.49 16.38
CA SER A 122 3.87 1.52 15.96
C SER A 122 3.26 2.90 15.74
N LEU A 123 2.01 2.97 15.27
CA LEU A 123 1.32 4.24 14.98
C LEU A 123 1.34 5.27 16.13
N PRO A 124 1.11 4.89 17.40
CA PRO A 124 1.13 5.86 18.51
C PRO A 124 2.50 6.50 18.77
N TYR A 125 3.60 5.84 18.39
CA TYR A 125 4.97 6.32 18.62
C TYR A 125 5.46 7.27 17.52
N VAL A 126 4.87 7.19 16.32
CA VAL A 126 5.19 8.09 15.19
C VAL A 126 5.12 9.58 15.58
N PRO A 127 4.07 10.10 16.23
CA PRO A 127 4.00 11.51 16.61
C PRO A 127 4.89 11.91 17.79
N THR A 128 5.39 10.95 18.60
CA THR A 128 6.26 11.29 19.74
C THR A 128 7.68 11.64 19.29
N GLY A 129 8.07 11.26 18.07
CA GLY A 129 9.41 11.47 17.55
C GLY A 129 10.43 10.45 18.07
N ASP A 130 10.09 9.65 19.07
CA ASP A 130 10.96 8.60 19.64
C ASP A 130 11.05 7.36 18.73
N PHE A 131 10.13 7.26 17.78
CA PHE A 131 10.05 6.14 16.84
C PHE A 131 11.09 6.22 15.72
N TYR A 132 11.64 7.41 15.47
CA TYR A 132 12.54 7.68 14.36
C TYR A 132 13.84 8.27 14.86
N TYR A 133 14.95 7.80 14.31
CA TYR A 133 16.24 8.41 14.57
C TYR A 133 16.42 9.67 13.70
N PRO A 134 17.34 10.59 14.05
CA PRO A 134 17.57 11.79 13.26
C PRO A 134 17.90 11.53 11.77
N TYR A 135 18.47 10.35 11.46
CA TYR A 135 18.78 9.94 10.09
C TYR A 135 17.54 9.48 9.29
N ASP A 136 16.41 9.19 9.95
CA ASP A 136 15.17 8.71 9.30
C ASP A 136 14.25 9.83 8.81
N ARG A 137 14.61 11.09 9.06
CA ARG A 137 13.83 12.25 8.61
C ARG A 137 13.42 12.16 7.12
N PRO A 138 14.29 11.73 6.18
CA PRO A 138 13.88 11.56 4.79
C PRO A 138 12.78 10.49 4.61
N LEU A 139 12.82 9.39 5.38
CA LEU A 139 11.80 8.34 5.33
C LEU A 139 10.47 8.85 5.87
N VAL A 140 10.48 9.59 6.97
CA VAL A 140 9.27 10.19 7.55
C VAL A 140 8.64 11.19 6.57
N ILE A 141 9.45 12.04 5.95
CA ILE A 141 8.96 13.00 4.95
C ILE A 141 8.32 12.25 3.76
N ALA A 142 9.00 11.24 3.23
CA ALA A 142 8.46 10.43 2.14
C ALA A 142 7.13 9.76 2.53
N TRP A 143 7.05 9.21 3.74
CA TRP A 143 5.84 8.59 4.27
C TRP A 143 4.68 9.58 4.41
N LEU A 144 4.92 10.78 4.96
CA LEU A 144 3.91 11.84 5.07
C LEU A 144 3.41 12.31 3.70
N VAL A 145 4.32 12.44 2.72
CA VAL A 145 3.95 12.77 1.33
C VAL A 145 3.06 11.67 0.75
N LEU A 146 3.39 10.40 0.96
CA LEU A 146 2.58 9.27 0.50
C LEU A 146 1.20 9.24 1.16
N ILE A 147 1.09 9.57 2.46
CA ILE A 147 -0.20 9.75 3.15
C ILE A 147 -1.01 10.85 2.49
N ALA A 148 -0.40 12.02 2.26
CA ALA A 148 -1.09 13.15 1.65
C ALA A 148 -1.60 12.79 0.24
N VAL A 149 -0.77 12.15 -0.58
CA VAL A 149 -1.17 11.69 -1.92
C VAL A 149 -2.27 10.63 -1.84
N ALA A 150 -2.16 9.65 -0.94
CA ALA A 150 -3.20 8.64 -0.72
C ALA A 150 -4.53 9.26 -0.27
N ALA A 151 -4.49 10.25 0.63
CA ALA A 151 -5.67 10.99 1.07
C ALA A 151 -6.31 11.78 -0.08
N LEU A 152 -5.52 12.44 -0.93
CA LEU A 152 -6.00 13.16 -2.11
C LEU A 152 -6.67 12.22 -3.13
N ILE A 153 -6.02 11.11 -3.47
CA ILE A 153 -6.60 10.10 -4.37
C ILE A 153 -7.86 9.51 -3.76
N GLY A 154 -7.82 9.14 -2.48
CA GLY A 154 -8.96 8.60 -1.75
C GLY A 154 -10.15 9.55 -1.70
N ALA A 155 -9.92 10.83 -1.40
CA ALA A 155 -10.95 11.86 -1.42
C ALA A 155 -11.54 12.04 -2.82
N SER A 156 -10.69 12.11 -3.85
CA SER A 156 -11.17 12.23 -5.24
C SER A 156 -12.01 11.02 -5.67
N TYR A 157 -11.64 9.81 -5.25
CA TYR A 157 -12.40 8.59 -5.52
C TYR A 157 -13.73 8.57 -4.75
N ALA A 158 -13.75 9.02 -3.49
CA ALA A 158 -14.96 9.11 -2.70
C ALA A 158 -15.95 10.15 -3.29
N MET A 159 -15.45 11.27 -3.79
CA MET A 159 -16.27 12.30 -4.46
C MET A 159 -16.90 11.78 -5.75
N GLU A 160 -16.14 11.05 -6.59
CA GLU A 160 -16.70 10.43 -7.81
C GLU A 160 -17.77 9.40 -7.47
N ARG A 161 -17.51 8.52 -6.49
CA ARG A 161 -18.49 7.54 -6.02
C ARG A 161 -19.78 8.17 -5.49
N ARG A 162 -19.69 9.32 -4.82
CA ARG A 162 -20.87 10.07 -4.36
C ARG A 162 -21.65 10.66 -5.53
N LYS A 163 -20.96 11.20 -6.54
CA LYS A 163 -21.62 11.74 -7.75
C LYS A 163 -22.33 10.65 -8.56
N GLU A 164 -21.71 9.47 -8.73
CA GLU A 164 -22.34 8.32 -9.38
C GLU A 164 -23.64 7.92 -8.66
N LYS A 165 -23.59 7.79 -7.34
CA LYS A 165 -24.77 7.46 -6.52
C LYS A 165 -25.89 8.49 -6.53
N LEU A 166 -25.58 9.76 -6.76
CA LEU A 166 -26.58 10.84 -6.89
C LEU A 166 -27.17 10.94 -8.30
N THR A 167 -26.51 10.32 -9.29
CA THR A 167 -26.91 10.37 -10.70
C THR A 167 -27.73 9.14 -11.10
N GLU A 168 -27.62 8.03 -10.38
CA GLU A 168 -28.62 6.95 -10.39
C GLU A 168 -29.77 7.36 -9.46
N PRO A 169 -30.93 7.82 -9.97
CA PRO A 169 -32.06 8.13 -9.10
C PRO A 169 -32.60 6.80 -8.54
N GLU A 170 -32.87 6.77 -7.24
CA GLU A 170 -33.92 5.95 -6.64
C GLU A 170 -35.18 6.13 -7.49
N GLY A 171 -35.44 5.16 -8.37
CA GLY A 171 -36.33 5.35 -9.50
C GLY A 171 -36.86 4.04 -10.04
N GLN A 172 -37.22 3.13 -9.15
CA GLN A 172 -38.20 2.08 -9.46
C GLN A 172 -38.97 1.68 -8.19
N ASP A 173 -39.61 2.66 -7.55
CA ASP A 173 -40.86 2.38 -6.81
C ASP A 173 -41.99 2.34 -7.83
N PRO A 174 -42.66 1.20 -8.08
CA PRO A 174 -43.93 1.20 -8.76
C PRO A 174 -45.00 1.62 -7.75
N SER A 175 -45.20 2.92 -7.61
CA SER A 175 -46.43 3.43 -7.01
C SER A 175 -47.61 3.14 -7.95
N GLY A 176 -48.52 2.27 -7.49
CA GLY A 176 -49.96 2.35 -7.74
C GLY A 176 -50.46 1.94 -9.13
N SER A 177 -50.84 0.67 -9.26
CA SER A 177 -51.92 0.30 -10.18
C SER A 177 -53.14 -0.09 -9.36
N SER A 178 -54.11 0.81 -9.33
CA SER A 178 -55.49 0.60 -8.92
C SER A 178 -56.16 -0.48 -9.78
N SER A 179 -56.75 -1.49 -9.15
CA SER A 179 -57.93 -2.20 -9.69
C SER A 179 -58.64 -2.93 -8.55
N GLU A 180 -59.95 -2.68 -8.47
CA GLU A 180 -60.95 -3.01 -7.45
C GLU A 180 -61.07 -4.50 -7.04
N PRO A 181 -61.76 -4.77 -5.90
CA PRO A 181 -62.06 -6.12 -5.44
C PRO A 181 -63.33 -6.67 -6.13
N GLY A 182 -63.21 -7.84 -6.75
CA GLY A 182 -64.32 -8.70 -7.13
C GLY A 182 -64.21 -10.03 -6.40
N GLU A 183 -64.97 -10.18 -5.32
CA GLU A 183 -65.27 -11.45 -4.65
C GLU A 183 -66.38 -12.22 -5.42
N PRO A 184 -66.64 -13.50 -5.10
CA PRO A 184 -66.70 -14.66 -6.00
C PRO A 184 -67.92 -14.80 -6.93
#